data_AF-A0A552PZ11-F1
#
_entry.id   AF-A0A552PZ11-F1
#
_cell.length_a   1.000
_cell.length_b   1.000
_cell.length_c   1.000
_cell.angle_alpha   90.00
_cell.angle_beta   90.00
_cell.angle_gamma   90.00
#
_symmetry.space_group_name_H-M   'P 1'
#
loop_
_entity.id
_entity.type
_entity.pdbx_description
1 polymer ?
#
loop_
_entity_poly.entity_id
_entity_poly.type
_entity_poly.pdbx_seq_one_letter_code
_entity_poly.pdbx_strand_id
1 'polypeptide(L)' 'MNPLVNYFRNLQEIHSSQAAVKETSYYGTLETLLNEIGKTNRSDLGVRLRREERSGRPSQPWSEKTAS' A
#
# COMPACT_ATOMS: atom_id res chain seq x y z
N MET A 1 5.59 -13.34 8.75
CA MET A 1 6.68 -13.52 7.76
C MET A 1 7.12 -12.16 7.26
N ASN A 2 8.39 -11.96 6.91
CA ASN A 2 8.85 -10.70 6.33
C ASN A 2 8.45 -10.65 4.84
N PRO A 3 7.56 -9.73 4.43
CA PRO A 3 7.02 -9.70 3.06
C PRO A 3 8.09 -9.41 2.01
N LEU A 4 9.18 -8.73 2.38
CA LEU A 4 10.32 -8.51 1.49
C LEU A 4 11.08 -9.81 1.21
N VAL A 5 11.29 -10.65 2.22
CA VAL A 5 11.96 -11.95 2.05
C VAL A 5 11.17 -12.84 1.09
N ASN A 6 9.84 -12.84 1.21
CA ASN A 6 8.97 -13.62 0.33
C ASN A 6 8.98 -13.07 -1.11
N TYR A 7 9.00 -11.74 -1.26
CA TYR A 7 9.11 -11.10 -2.57
C TYR A 7 10.40 -11.49 -3.29
N PHE A 8 11.57 -11.38 -2.64
CA PHE A 8 12.84 -11.77 -3.25
C PHE A 8 12.93 -13.25 -3.63
N ARG A 9 12.37 -14.13 -2.78
CA ARG A 9 12.30 -15.56 -3.08
C ARG A 9 11.49 -15.84 -4.35
N ASN A 10 10.31 -15.24 -4.46
CA ASN A 10 9.46 -15.40 -5.62
C ASN A 10 10.10 -14.80 -6.90
N LEU A 11 10.81 -13.67 -6.78
CA LEU A 11 11.59 -13.12 -7.90
C LEU A 11 12.65 -14.10 -8.38
N GLN A 12 13.36 -14.75 -7.45
CA GLN A 12 14.40 -15.72 -7.77
C GLN A 12 13.81 -16.97 -8.45
N GLU A 13 12.64 -17.44 -8.03
CA GLU A 13 11.93 -18.55 -8.67
C GLU A 13 11.48 -18.20 -10.10
N ILE A 14 10.92 -17.01 -10.29
CA ILE A 14 10.52 -16.49 -11.61
C ILE A 14 11.73 -16.42 -12.54
N HIS A 15 12.84 -15.83 -12.09
CA HIS A 15 14.09 -15.77 -12.84
C HIS A 15 14.67 -17.15 -13.16
N SER A 16 14.63 -18.08 -12.20
CA SER A 16 15.17 -19.43 -12.38
C SER A 16 14.33 -20.27 -13.34
N SER A 17 13.03 -19.99 -13.46
CA SER A 17 12.13 -20.72 -14.36
C SER A 17 12.38 -20.47 -15.85
N GLN A 18 13.12 -19.41 -16.22
CA GLN A 18 13.31 -18.91 -17.61
C GLN A 18 12.02 -18.67 -18.42
N ALA A 19 10.84 -18.94 -17.86
CA ALA A 19 9.51 -18.70 -18.44
C ALA A 19 8.98 -17.29 -18.13
N ALA A 20 9.77 -16.47 -17.44
CA ALA A 20 9.40 -15.14 -17.03
C ALA A 20 9.38 -14.17 -18.22
N VAL A 21 8.19 -13.68 -18.57
CA VAL A 21 8.03 -12.54 -19.47
C VAL A 21 8.36 -11.28 -18.67
N LYS A 22 9.37 -10.53 -19.14
CA LYS A 22 9.95 -9.38 -18.41
C LYS A 22 8.94 -8.35 -17.93
N GLU A 23 7.84 -8.19 -18.65
CA GLU A 23 6.83 -7.17 -18.34
C GLU A 23 5.79 -7.67 -17.35
N THR A 24 5.31 -8.92 -17.44
CA THR A 24 4.10 -9.35 -16.72
C THR A 24 4.34 -10.33 -15.59
N SER A 25 5.41 -11.14 -15.66
CA SER A 25 5.65 -12.18 -14.65
C SER A 25 5.95 -11.63 -13.25
N TYR A 26 6.28 -10.34 -13.14
CA TYR A 26 6.66 -9.70 -11.88
C TYR A 26 5.52 -8.97 -11.17
N TYR A 27 4.41 -8.68 -11.85
CA TYR A 27 3.34 -7.87 -11.28
C TYR A 27 2.59 -8.58 -10.16
N GLY A 28 2.32 -9.88 -10.26
CA GLY A 28 1.62 -10.62 -9.20
C GLY A 28 2.41 -10.65 -7.89
N THR A 29 3.74 -10.77 -7.99
CA THR A 29 4.64 -10.74 -6.85
C THR A 29 4.68 -9.37 -6.18
N LEU A 30 4.69 -8.31 -7.00
CA LEU A 30 4.66 -6.92 -6.54
C LEU A 30 3.31 -6.56 -5.89
N GLU A 31 2.19 -6.99 -6.49
CA GLU A 31 0.84 -6.80 -5.94
C GLU A 31 0.73 -7.43 -4.54
N THR A 32 1.26 -8.64 -4.39
CA THR A 32 1.27 -9.35 -3.10
C THR A 32 2.06 -8.57 -2.04
N LEU A 33 3.24 -8.05 -2.39
CA LEU A 33 4.05 -7.23 -1.49
C LEU A 33 3.29 -5.96 -1.06
N LEU A 34 2.71 -5.24 -2.01
CA LEU A 34 1.97 -4.01 -1.74
C LEU A 34 0.74 -4.25 -0.88
N ASN A 35 0.04 -5.38 -1.07
CA ASN A 35 -1.12 -5.74 -0.26
C ASN A 35 -0.71 -6.02 1.19
N GLU A 36 0.39 -6.74 1.43
CA GLU A 36 0.88 -7.04 2.77
C GLU A 36 1.38 -5.77 3.51
N ILE A 37 2.08 -4.88 2.79
CA ILE A 37 2.46 -3.56 3.33
C ILE A 37 1.21 -2.71 3.62
N GLY A 38 0.23 -2.72 2.71
CA GLY A 38 -1.03 -2.00 2.84
C GLY A 38 -1.83 -2.45 4.07
N LYS A 39 -1.90 -3.76 4.35
CA LYS A 39 -2.52 -4.30 5.57
C LYS A 39 -1.82 -3.81 6.85
N THR A 40 -0.49 -3.72 6.81
CA THR A 40 0.30 -3.20 7.93
C THR A 40 0.03 -1.71 8.17
N ASN A 41 -0.04 -0.91 7.09
CA ASN A 41 -0.27 0.53 7.16
C ASN A 41 -1.73 0.91 7.49
N ARG A 42 -2.71 0.12 7.02
CA ARG A 42 -4.14 0.38 7.31
C ARG A 42 -4.48 0.31 8.80
N SER A 43 -3.69 -0.46 9.56
CA SER A 43 -3.79 -0.53 11.02
C SER A 43 -3.40 0.79 11.69
N ASP A 44 -2.42 1.52 11.13
CA ASP A 44 -1.93 2.79 11.68
C ASP A 44 -2.76 3.99 11.19
N LEU A 45 -3.06 4.04 9.88
CA LEU A 45 -3.93 5.07 9.29
C LEU A 45 -5.37 4.99 9.81
N GLY A 46 -5.91 3.79 10.02
CA GLY A 46 -7.25 3.59 10.58
C GLY A 46 -7.36 4.04 12.04
N VAL A 47 -6.28 3.89 12.82
CA VAL A 47 -6.22 4.41 14.19
C VAL A 47 -6.05 5.94 14.20
N ARG A 48 -5.24 6.47 13.27
CA ARG A 48 -5.00 7.92 13.16
C ARG A 48 -6.22 8.70 12.68
N LEU A 49 -6.95 8.19 11.69
CA LEU A 49 -8.19 8.81 11.20
C LEU A 49 -9.32 8.73 12.23
N ARG A 50 -9.43 7.61 12.96
CA ARG A 50 -10.44 7.48 14.03
C ARG A 50 -10.12 8.37 15.25
N ARG A 51 -8.85 8.74 15.46
CA ARG A 51 -8.44 9.65 16.55
C ARG A 51 -8.73 11.12 16.20
N GLU A 52 -8.64 11.49 14.92
CA GLU A 52 -8.96 12.84 14.42
C GLU A 52 -10.47 13.14 14.49
N GLU A 53 -11.32 12.14 14.22
CA GLU A 53 -12.78 12.34 14.28
C GLU A 53 -13.29 12.59 15.72
N ARG A 54 -12.58 12.05 16.72
CA ARG A 54 -12.90 12.22 18.14
C ARG A 54 -12.37 13.52 18.76
N SER A 55 -11.52 14.26 18.05
CA SER A 55 -10.93 15.53 18.53
C SER A 55 -11.69 16.77 18.06
N GLY A 56 -12.83 16.61 17.37
CA GLY A 56 -13.82 17.66 17.16
C GLY A 56 -13.40 18.80 16.23
N ARG A 57 -12.38 18.63 15.38
CA ARG A 57 -12.10 19.59 14.30
C ARG A 57 -12.70 19.08 13.00
N PRO A 58 -13.78 19.69 12.48
CA PRO A 58 -14.21 19.38 11.13
C PRO A 58 -13.17 19.93 10.15
N SER A 59 -12.63 19.04 9.32
CA SER A 59 -11.83 19.40 8.16
C SER A 59 -12.69 20.26 7.23
N GLN A 60 -12.43 21.57 7.17
CA GLN A 60 -13.14 22.44 6.23
C GLN A 60 -12.82 21.99 4.78
N PRO A 61 -13.82 21.75 3.92
CA PRO A 61 -13.58 21.52 2.52
C PRO A 61 -13.09 22.82 1.86
N TRP A 62 -12.17 22.68 0.92
CA TRP A 62 -11.36 23.75 0.32
C TRP A 62 -12.13 24.81 -0.51
N SER A 63 -13.46 24.85 -0.45
CA SER A 63 -14.29 25.71 -1.30
C SER A 63 -14.97 26.81 -0.50
N GLU A 64 -14.21 27.84 -0.12
CA GLU A 64 -14.73 29.22 0.07
C GLU A 64 -13.56 30.17 0.38
N LYS A 65 -12.86 30.59 -0.68
CA LYS A 65 -11.98 31.77 -0.65
C LYS A 65 -12.30 32.67 -1.84
N THR A 66 -13.57 33.01 -2.02
CA THR A 66 -13.99 34.07 -2.95
C THR A 66 -15.32 34.67 -2.47
N ALA A 67 -15.25 35.63 -1.55
CA ALA A 67 -16.17 36.78 -1.40
C ALA A 67 -16.06 37.32 0.04
N SER A 68 -15.28 38.39 0.23
CA SER A 68 -15.81 39.75 0.42
C SER A 68 -14.68 40.72 0.74
#